data_AF-A0A9E2F6A2-F1
#
_entry.id   AF-A0A9E2F6A2-F1
#
_cell.length_a   1.000
_cell.length_b   1.000
_cell.length_c   1.000
_cell.angle_alpha   90.00
_cell.angle_beta   90.00
_cell.angle_gamma   90.00
#
_symmetry.space_group_name_H-M   'P 1'
#
loop_
_entity.id
_entity.type
_entity.pdbx_description
1 polymer ?
#
loop_
_entity_poly.entity_id
_entity_poly.type
_entity_poly.pdbx_seq_one_letter_code
_entity_poly.pdbx_strand_id
1 'polypeptide(L)' 'MAVSKKPGKDSSGEYIYKKDRFGNKLLDEKGRPVLEHDLDEIAEGFVKFVKIRRA' A
#
# COMPACT_ATOMS: atom_id res chain seq x y z
N MET A 1 -6.31 -4.83 15.20
CA MET A 1 -6.44 -5.58 13.93
C MET A 1 -5.62 -4.84 12.88
N ALA A 2 -4.67 -5.49 12.20
CA ALA A 2 -3.88 -4.83 11.15
C ALA A 2 -4.65 -4.93 9.83
N VAL A 3 -5.52 -3.96 9.60
CA VAL A 3 -6.32 -3.84 8.37
C VAL A 3 -5.83 -2.61 7.59
N SER A 4 -5.91 -2.69 6.26
CA SER A 4 -5.58 -1.58 5.36
C SER A 4 -6.34 -0.32 5.76
N LYS A 5 -5.65 0.79 5.98
CA LYS A 5 -6.30 2.10 6.16
C LYS A 5 -6.56 2.77 4.82
N LYS A 6 -5.86 2.33 3.77
CA LYS A 6 -6.07 2.80 2.41
C LYS A 6 -7.14 1.92 1.74
N PRO A 7 -8.22 2.51 1.21
CA PRO A 7 -9.32 1.74 0.64
C PRO A 7 -8.96 1.07 -0.69
N GLY A 8 -7.90 1.54 -1.37
CA GLY A 8 -7.44 1.02 -2.67
C GLY A 8 -8.36 1.35 -3.84
N LYS A 9 -9.63 1.68 -3.57
CA LYS A 9 -10.64 2.12 -4.52
C LYS A 9 -11.39 3.36 -4.02
N ASP A 10 -11.93 4.13 -4.94
CA ASP A 10 -12.84 5.23 -4.65
C ASP A 10 -14.30 4.77 -4.50
N SER A 11 -15.22 5.71 -4.25
CA SER A 11 -16.66 5.44 -4.11
C SER A 11 -17.32 4.95 -5.40
N SER A 12 -16.66 5.14 -6.55
CA SER A 12 -17.12 4.65 -7.86
C SER A 12 -16.64 3.20 -8.12
N GLY A 13 -15.75 2.68 -7.28
CA GLY A 13 -15.13 1.37 -7.45
C GLY A 13 -13.88 1.38 -8.33
N GLU A 14 -13.39 2.56 -8.73
CA GLU A 14 -12.16 2.71 -9.49
C GLU A 14 -10.93 2.65 -8.57
N TYR A 15 -9.83 2.12 -9.09
CA TYR A 15 -8.59 2.01 -8.33
C TYR A 15 -7.91 3.36 -8.08
N ILE A 16 -7.44 3.55 -6.85
CA ILE A 16 -6.62 4.70 -6.46
C ILE A 16 -5.14 4.32 -6.68
N TYR A 17 -4.45 5.12 -7.48
CA TYR A 17 -3.04 4.91 -7.83
C TYR A 17 -2.15 5.98 -7.17
N LYS A 18 -0.93 5.59 -6.79
CA LYS A 18 0.08 6.54 -6.33
C LYS A 18 0.42 7.51 -7.45
N LYS A 19 0.51 8.79 -7.11
CA LYS A 19 0.86 9.87 -8.04
C LYS A 19 2.17 10.54 -7.62
N ASP A 20 2.90 11.07 -8.60
CA ASP A 20 4.04 11.94 -8.35
C ASP A 20 3.59 13.36 -7.95
N ARG A 21 4.55 14.26 -7.75
CA ARG A 21 4.29 15.67 -7.39
C ARG A 21 3.59 16.46 -8.50
N PHE A 22 3.59 15.95 -9.72
CA PHE A 22 2.97 16.55 -10.91
C PHE A 22 1.60 15.93 -11.21
N GLY A 23 1.15 14.94 -10.43
CA GLY A 23 -0.14 14.26 -10.59
C GLY A 23 -0.12 13.07 -11.54
N ASN A 24 1.04 12.68 -12.09
CA ASN A 24 1.17 11.52 -12.96
C ASN A 24 1.20 10.22 -12.15
N LYS A 25 0.62 9.14 -12.68
CA LYS A 25 0.65 7.82 -12.03
C LYS A 25 2.09 7.31 -11.98
N LEU A 26 2.53 6.90 -10.80
CA LEU A 26 3.79 6.18 -10.65
C LEU A 26 3.67 4.80 -11.29
N LEU A 27 4.71 4.39 -12.02
CA LEU A 27 4.80 3.07 -12.61
C LEU A 27 5.80 2.21 -11.81
N ASP A 28 5.52 0.91 -11.72
CA ASP A 28 6.44 -0.09 -11.19
C ASP A 28 7.55 -0.39 -12.22
N GLU A 29 8.49 -1.24 -11.82
CA GLU A 29 9.61 -1.68 -12.67
C GLU A 29 9.17 -2.36 -13.98
N LYS A 30 7.92 -2.81 -14.06
CA LYS A 30 7.30 -3.44 -15.24
C LYS A 30 6.44 -2.47 -16.04
N GLY A 31 6.44 -1.17 -15.70
CA GLY A 31 5.66 -0.14 -16.36
C GLY A 31 4.17 -0.15 -15.99
N ARG A 32 3.77 -0.81 -14.89
CA ARG A 32 2.36 -0.89 -14.45
C ARG A 32 2.08 0.15 -13.36
N PRO A 33 0.90 0.78 -13.34
CA PRO A 33 0.59 1.81 -12.36
C PRO A 33 0.53 1.24 -10.93
N VAL A 34 1.20 1.93 -10.01
CA VAL A 34 1.32 1.50 -8.61
C VAL A 34 0.05 1.87 -7.85
N LEU A 35 -0.59 0.88 -7.23
CA LEU A 35 -1.76 1.11 -6.38
C LEU A 35 -1.38 1.85 -5.10
N GLU A 36 -2.26 2.75 -4.68
CA GLU A 36 -2.13 3.40 -3.39
C GLU A 36 -2.61 2.45 -2.28
N HIS A 37 -1.66 1.75 -1.66
CA HIS A 37 -1.89 0.87 -0.52
C HIS A 37 -0.82 1.04 0.56
N ASP A 38 -1.11 0.53 1.76
CA ASP A 38 -0.27 0.49 2.97
C ASP A 38 0.06 -0.96 3.41
N LEU A 39 -0.18 -1.95 2.54
CA LEU A 39 0.10 -3.36 2.81
C LEU A 39 1.55 -3.64 3.25
N ASP A 40 2.53 -2.89 2.73
CA ASP A 40 3.93 -3.03 3.11
C ASP A 40 4.15 -2.67 4.59
N GLU A 41 3.51 -1.60 5.08
CA GLU A 41 3.58 -1.18 6.48
C GLU A 41 2.96 -2.23 7.41
N ILE A 42 1.85 -2.83 6.97
CA ILE A 42 1.19 -3.92 7.69
C ILE A 42 2.09 -5.15 7.76
N ALA A 43 2.73 -5.53 6.64
CA ALA A 43 3.65 -6.65 6.59
C ALA A 43 4.87 -6.42 7.49
N GLU A 44 5.47 -5.24 7.47
CA GLU A 44 6.56 -4.88 8.38
C GLU A 44 6.13 -4.91 9.85
N GLY A 45 4.96 -4.37 10.17
CA GLY A 45 4.39 -4.40 11.51
C GLY A 45 4.20 -5.82 12.02
N PHE A 46 3.74 -6.73 11.15
CA PHE A 46 3.60 -8.14 11.47
C PHE A 46 4.96 -8.82 11.72
N VAL A 47 5.96 -8.58 10.87
CA VAL A 47 7.32 -9.13 11.06
C VAL A 47 7.94 -8.64 12.36
N LYS A 48 7.80 -7.35 12.69
CA LYS A 48 8.28 -6.78 13.97
C LYS A 48 7.58 -7.43 15.17
N PHE A 49 6.26 -7.58 15.10
CA PHE A 49 5.48 -8.24 16.15
C PHE A 49 5.96 -9.68 16.41
N VAL A 50 6.20 -10.48 15.35
CA VAL A 50 6.69 -11.85 15.48
C VAL A 50 8.10 -11.89 16.08
N LYS A 51 8.99 -10.97 15.70
CA LYS A 51 10.34 -10.87 16.27
C LYS A 51 10.31 -10.53 17.76
N ILE A 52 9.47 -9.57 18.16
CA ILE A 52 9.30 -9.18 19.58
C ILE A 52 8.77 -10.36 20.41
N ARG A 53 7.81 -11.12 19.88
CA ARG A 53 7.21 -12.27 20.60
C ARG A 53 8.10 -13.51 20.71
N ARG A 54 9.20 -13.57 19.96
CA ARG A 54 10.17 -14.69 19.97
C ARG A 54 11.42 -14.39 20.80
N ALA A 55 11.57 -13.16 21.31
CA ALA A 55 12.58 -12.77 22.28
C ALA A 55 12.02 -12.93 23.71
#